data_AF-A0A2A9CMT5-F1
#
_entry.id   AF-A0A2A9CMT5-F1
#
_cell.length_a   1.000
_cell.length_b   1.000
_cell.length_c   1.000
_cell.angle_alpha   90.00
_cell.angle_beta   90.00
_cell.angle_gamma   90.00
#
_symmetry.space_group_name_H-M   'P 1'
#
loop_
_entity.id
_entity.type
_entity.pdbx_description
1 polymer ?
#
loop_
_entity_poly.entity_id
_entity_poly.type
_entity_poly.pdbx_seq_one_letter_code
_entity_poly.pdbx_strand_id
1 'polypeptide(L)'
;MVAEEWYRTADWSPAAQEDFERRLARARSWSRSQYLKIKALGLPPEHRADAQRLWQRAIDCAEFEIDRWHSIECLAASLKEEDPARAEALFRQLIHEDPDLNGTSGMAHIDLAELLLATPGESALAEARALLNAWWAEQRSPFPASRYRYFVCRLKLAIASGDHLAARDLAAQALEAAGAQSPFARHRNVGLAHAEADELQWLEGWVNPA
;
A
#
# COMPACT_ATOMS: atom_id res chain seq x y z
N MET A 1 19.21 30.04 6.47
CA MET A 1 17.73 30.02 6.55
C MET A 1 17.28 28.72 5.92
N VAL A 2 16.63 27.83 6.68
CA VAL A 2 16.01 26.64 6.10
C VAL A 2 14.88 27.15 5.21
N ALA A 3 14.92 26.81 3.92
CA ALA A 3 13.82 27.16 3.03
C ALA A 3 12.54 26.52 3.60
N GLU A 4 11.53 27.34 3.85
CA GLU A 4 10.24 26.85 4.34
C GLU A 4 9.71 25.80 3.33
N GLU A 5 9.52 24.56 3.80
CA GLU A 5 9.14 23.43 2.98
C GLU A 5 7.64 23.50 2.64
N TRP A 6 7.30 24.46 1.79
CA TRP A 6 5.94 24.79 1.32
C TRP A 6 5.17 23.59 0.73
N TYR A 7 5.87 22.55 0.27
CA TYR A 7 5.26 21.32 -0.24
C TYR A 7 4.93 20.30 0.86
N ARG A 8 5.30 20.52 2.13
CA ARG A 8 5.03 19.62 3.26
C ARG A 8 3.88 20.06 4.17
N THR A 9 3.39 21.28 4.03
CA THR A 9 2.22 21.72 4.82
C THR A 9 0.98 20.91 4.45
N ALA A 10 0.12 20.63 5.42
CA ALA A 10 -1.19 20.01 5.18
C ALA A 10 -2.25 21.01 4.68
N ASP A 11 -2.00 22.32 4.78
CA ASP A 11 -2.94 23.35 4.31
C ASP A 11 -3.19 23.23 2.80
N TRP A 12 -4.46 23.20 2.42
CA TRP A 12 -4.93 23.10 1.04
C TRP A 12 -6.11 24.02 0.75
N SER A 13 -6.20 25.15 1.48
CA SER A 13 -7.08 26.25 1.12
C SER A 13 -6.81 26.78 -0.30
N PRO A 14 -7.75 27.50 -0.94
CA PRO A 14 -7.52 28.07 -2.28
C PRO A 14 -6.23 28.90 -2.37
N ALA A 15 -5.92 29.70 -1.34
CA ALA A 15 -4.68 30.48 -1.29
C ALA A 15 -3.42 29.59 -1.21
N ALA A 16 -3.48 28.50 -0.45
CA ALA A 16 -2.37 27.53 -0.36
C ALA A 16 -2.18 26.77 -1.68
N GLN A 17 -3.27 26.43 -2.39
CA GLN A 17 -3.22 25.82 -3.72
C GLN A 17 -2.56 26.76 -4.73
N GLU A 18 -2.99 28.02 -4.77
CA GLU A 18 -2.38 29.03 -5.65
C GLU A 18 -0.89 29.26 -5.37
N ASP A 19 -0.49 29.32 -4.10
CA ASP A 19 0.93 29.43 -3.73
C ASP A 19 1.72 28.18 -4.13
N PHE A 20 1.15 26.99 -3.89
CA PHE A 20 1.77 25.72 -4.28
C PHE A 20 2.00 25.67 -5.80
N GLU A 21 0.99 25.96 -6.61
CA GLU A 21 1.11 25.94 -8.08
C GLU A 21 2.11 27.00 -8.58
N ARG A 22 2.09 28.21 -8.01
CA ARG A 22 3.04 29.28 -8.35
C ARG A 22 4.48 28.87 -8.08
N ARG A 23 4.73 28.20 -6.94
CA ARG A 23 6.08 27.70 -6.58
C ARG A 23 6.47 26.51 -7.44
N LEU A 24 5.57 25.57 -7.68
CA LEU A 24 5.79 24.39 -8.52
C LEU A 24 6.15 24.78 -9.96
N ALA A 25 5.48 25.79 -10.53
CA ALA A 25 5.77 26.30 -11.87
C ALA A 25 7.22 26.82 -12.01
N ARG A 26 7.79 27.38 -10.93
CA ARG A 26 9.18 27.86 -10.88
C ARG A 26 10.19 26.77 -10.50
N ALA A 27 9.73 25.64 -9.99
CA ALA A 27 10.60 24.53 -9.64
C ALA A 27 11.26 23.92 -10.89
N ARG A 28 12.48 23.43 -10.70
CA ARG A 28 13.20 22.61 -11.69
C ARG A 28 12.37 21.39 -12.04
N SER A 29 12.36 21.01 -13.31
CA SER A 29 11.50 19.93 -13.83
C SER A 29 11.70 18.61 -13.07
N TRP A 30 12.96 18.22 -12.83
CA TRP A 30 13.34 17.02 -12.07
C TRP A 30 12.96 17.02 -10.57
N SER A 31 12.50 18.14 -10.01
CA SER A 31 12.02 18.21 -8.61
C SER A 31 10.49 18.24 -8.51
N ARG A 32 9.78 18.45 -9.62
CA ARG A 32 8.32 18.63 -9.61
C ARG A 32 7.57 17.39 -9.18
N SER A 33 7.94 16.22 -9.71
CA SER A 33 7.35 14.92 -9.33
C SER A 33 7.46 14.70 -7.82
N GLN A 34 8.63 14.96 -7.25
CA GLN A 34 8.86 14.81 -5.82
C GLN A 34 8.01 15.78 -4.98
N TYR A 35 7.89 17.05 -5.39
CA TYR A 35 7.04 18.03 -4.68
C TYR A 35 5.55 17.68 -4.74
N LEU A 36 5.07 17.24 -5.90
CA LEU A 36 3.69 16.76 -6.06
C LEU A 36 3.41 15.56 -5.17
N LYS A 37 4.32 14.57 -5.18
CA LYS A 37 4.25 13.36 -4.36
C LYS A 37 4.22 13.67 -2.87
N ILE A 38 5.17 14.48 -2.39
CA ILE A 38 5.23 14.87 -0.97
C ILE A 38 3.99 15.65 -0.57
N LYS A 39 3.51 16.56 -1.43
CA LYS A 39 2.29 17.31 -1.13
C LYS A 39 1.08 16.39 -1.02
N ALA A 40 0.90 15.49 -1.97
CA ALA A 40 -0.19 14.51 -1.97
C ALA A 40 -0.20 13.66 -0.68
N LEU A 41 0.97 13.18 -0.24
CA LEU A 41 1.12 12.42 1.01
C LEU A 41 0.77 13.23 2.26
N GLY A 42 0.96 14.55 2.23
CA GLY A 42 0.68 15.45 3.35
C GLY A 42 -0.76 15.96 3.42
N LEU A 43 -1.59 15.69 2.41
CA LEU A 43 -2.97 16.14 2.40
C LEU A 43 -3.85 15.30 3.36
N PRO A 44 -4.79 15.94 4.08
CA PRO A 44 -5.69 15.23 4.96
C PRO A 44 -6.78 14.47 4.16
N PRO A 45 -7.48 13.49 4.76
CA PRO A 45 -8.40 12.60 4.06
C PRO A 45 -9.53 13.30 3.29
N GLU A 46 -10.02 14.43 3.76
CA GLU A 46 -11.03 15.26 3.08
C GLU A 46 -10.57 15.79 1.72
N HIS A 47 -9.26 15.83 1.49
CA HIS A 47 -8.61 16.21 0.22
C HIS A 47 -8.13 15.00 -0.58
N ARG A 48 -8.69 13.79 -0.37
CA ARG A 48 -8.33 12.56 -1.11
C ARG A 48 -8.32 12.75 -2.63
N ALA A 49 -9.35 13.37 -3.19
CA ALA A 49 -9.45 13.61 -4.62
C ALA A 49 -8.36 14.57 -5.15
N ASP A 50 -7.91 15.52 -4.33
CA ASP A 50 -6.78 16.38 -4.67
C ASP A 50 -5.46 15.60 -4.65
N ALA A 51 -5.25 14.76 -3.62
CA ALA A 51 -4.08 13.90 -3.53
C ALA A 51 -3.96 12.97 -4.74
N GLN A 52 -5.07 12.34 -5.15
CA GLN A 52 -5.15 11.53 -6.37
C GLN A 52 -4.73 12.31 -7.63
N ARG A 53 -5.23 13.54 -7.80
CA ARG A 53 -4.82 14.42 -8.93
C ARG A 53 -3.33 14.76 -8.88
N LEU A 54 -2.78 15.01 -7.69
CA LEU A 54 -1.36 15.30 -7.51
C LEU A 54 -0.48 14.09 -7.83
N TRP A 55 -0.84 12.88 -7.38
CA TRP A 55 -0.11 11.66 -7.75
C TRP A 55 -0.17 11.40 -9.25
N GLN A 56 -1.34 11.57 -9.90
CA GLN A 56 -1.43 11.45 -11.35
C GLN A 56 -0.49 12.42 -12.07
N ARG A 57 -0.47 13.69 -11.66
CA ARG A 57 0.47 14.67 -12.22
C ARG A 57 1.93 14.31 -11.95
N ALA A 58 2.23 13.74 -10.78
CA ALA A 58 3.57 13.28 -10.44
C ALA A 58 4.02 12.14 -11.36
N ILE A 59 3.12 11.21 -11.70
CA ILE A 59 3.36 10.12 -12.68
C ILE A 59 3.64 10.70 -14.07
N ASP A 60 2.84 11.68 -14.49
CA ASP A 60 2.91 12.27 -15.84
C ASP A 60 4.18 13.12 -16.06
N CYS A 61 4.73 13.73 -15.00
CA CYS A 61 5.92 14.58 -15.08
C CYS A 61 7.17 13.99 -14.42
N ALA A 62 7.16 12.71 -14.04
CA ALA A 62 8.32 12.07 -13.43
C ALA A 62 9.49 11.96 -14.41
N GLU A 63 10.64 12.49 -14.00
CA GLU A 63 11.92 12.27 -14.71
C GLU A 63 12.69 11.07 -14.15
N PHE A 64 12.35 10.63 -12.92
CA PHE A 64 12.94 9.47 -12.27
C PHE A 64 11.88 8.40 -12.05
N GLU A 65 12.17 7.17 -12.48
CA GLU A 65 11.26 6.03 -12.35
C GLU A 65 10.83 5.78 -10.90
N ILE A 66 11.75 5.93 -9.94
CA ILE A 66 11.44 5.73 -8.52
C ILE A 66 10.34 6.67 -7.99
N ASP A 67 10.28 7.91 -8.49
CA ASP A 67 9.21 8.84 -8.13
C ASP A 67 7.89 8.47 -8.81
N ARG A 68 7.97 7.96 -10.04
CA ARG A 68 6.83 7.48 -10.81
C ARG A 68 6.20 6.27 -10.12
N TRP A 69 6.98 5.23 -9.83
CA TRP A 69 6.52 3.98 -9.23
C TRP A 69 5.87 4.19 -7.87
N HIS A 70 6.49 5.00 -7.00
CA HIS A 70 5.88 5.36 -5.72
C HIS A 70 4.54 6.08 -5.90
N SER A 71 4.45 6.98 -6.89
CA SER A 71 3.20 7.72 -7.17
C SER A 71 2.12 6.81 -7.77
N ILE A 72 2.50 5.82 -8.59
CA ILE A 72 1.59 4.76 -9.08
C ILE A 72 1.05 3.97 -7.88
N GLU A 73 1.92 3.50 -6.98
CA GLU A 73 1.51 2.74 -5.79
C GLU A 73 0.54 3.54 -4.92
N CYS A 74 0.85 4.80 -4.60
CA CYS A 74 -0.01 5.64 -3.78
C CYS A 74 -1.38 5.89 -4.45
N LEU A 75 -1.38 6.18 -5.76
CA LEU A 75 -2.62 6.39 -6.50
C LEU A 75 -3.47 5.11 -6.50
N ALA A 76 -2.86 3.96 -6.80
CA ALA A 76 -3.53 2.67 -6.81
C ALA A 76 -4.16 2.35 -5.45
N ALA A 77 -3.39 2.50 -4.37
CA ALA A 77 -3.85 2.27 -3.00
C ALA A 77 -5.05 3.17 -2.63
N SER A 78 -5.02 4.44 -3.05
CA SER A 78 -6.12 5.39 -2.78
C SER A 78 -7.42 5.09 -3.53
N LEU A 79 -7.35 4.29 -4.60
CA LEU A 79 -8.47 3.96 -5.47
C LEU A 79 -9.12 2.61 -5.15
N LYS A 80 -8.56 1.79 -4.24
CA LYS A 80 -9.04 0.42 -3.96
C LYS A 80 -10.54 0.33 -3.65
N GLU A 81 -11.11 1.33 -2.98
CA GLU A 81 -12.54 1.39 -2.62
C GLU A 81 -13.40 2.12 -3.66
N GLU A 82 -12.84 3.15 -4.31
CA GLU A 82 -13.57 4.07 -5.19
C GLU A 82 -13.63 3.56 -6.64
N ASP A 83 -12.52 3.03 -7.13
CA ASP A 83 -12.34 2.50 -8.49
C ASP A 83 -11.39 1.30 -8.45
N PRO A 84 -11.85 0.14 -7.95
CA PRO A 84 -11.03 -1.06 -7.80
C PRO A 84 -10.43 -1.55 -9.12
N ALA A 85 -11.13 -1.34 -10.25
CA ALA A 85 -10.64 -1.73 -11.57
C ALA A 85 -9.41 -0.90 -11.97
N ARG A 86 -9.44 0.42 -11.73
CA ARG A 86 -8.28 1.27 -11.98
C ARG A 86 -7.15 1.01 -10.98
N ALA A 87 -7.46 0.74 -9.72
CA ALA A 87 -6.45 0.33 -8.73
C ALA A 87 -5.73 -0.95 -9.18
N GLU A 88 -6.49 -1.96 -9.64
CA GLU A 88 -5.94 -3.21 -10.18
C GLU A 88 -5.01 -2.94 -11.37
N ALA A 89 -5.46 -2.15 -12.34
CA ALA A 89 -4.66 -1.83 -13.53
C ALA A 89 -3.33 -1.13 -13.17
N LEU A 90 -3.35 -0.22 -12.19
CA LEU A 90 -2.15 0.48 -11.73
C LEU A 90 -1.20 -0.44 -10.97
N PHE A 91 -1.69 -1.34 -10.10
CA PHE A 91 -0.83 -2.32 -9.44
C PHE A 91 -0.19 -3.30 -10.44
N ARG A 92 -0.95 -3.74 -11.45
CA ARG A 92 -0.42 -4.57 -12.53
C ARG A 92 0.66 -3.84 -13.32
N GLN A 93 0.42 -2.57 -13.66
CA GLN A 93 1.41 -1.72 -14.31
C GLN A 93 2.67 -1.61 -13.46
N LEU A 94 2.53 -1.33 -12.16
CA LEU A 94 3.66 -1.18 -11.25
C LEU A 94 4.51 -2.46 -11.17
N ILE A 95 3.88 -3.62 -10.96
CA ILE A 95 4.60 -4.91 -10.87
C ILE A 95 5.32 -5.24 -12.20
N HIS A 96 4.73 -4.84 -13.33
CA HIS A 96 5.35 -5.02 -14.64
C HIS A 96 6.55 -4.08 -14.87
N GLU A 97 6.42 -2.80 -14.51
CA GLU A 97 7.46 -1.78 -14.70
C GLU A 97 8.61 -1.89 -13.68
N ASP A 98 8.31 -2.31 -12.45
CA ASP A 98 9.25 -2.47 -11.33
C ASP A 98 9.05 -3.80 -10.60
N PRO A 99 9.55 -4.92 -11.16
CA PRO A 99 9.38 -6.24 -10.56
C PRO A 99 9.94 -6.33 -9.13
N ASP A 100 11.05 -5.64 -8.85
CA ASP A 100 11.69 -5.62 -7.53
C ASP A 100 10.96 -4.70 -6.52
N LEU A 101 10.01 -3.88 -6.99
CA LEU A 101 9.25 -2.88 -6.23
C LEU A 101 10.16 -1.92 -5.42
N ASN A 102 11.34 -1.61 -5.96
CA ASN A 102 12.32 -0.79 -5.26
C ASN A 102 11.90 0.70 -5.24
N GLY A 103 11.92 1.30 -4.05
CA GLY A 103 11.46 2.68 -3.85
C GLY A 103 9.95 2.83 -3.67
N THR A 104 9.24 1.71 -3.59
CA THR A 104 7.85 1.61 -3.17
C THR A 104 7.76 1.08 -1.74
N SER A 105 6.55 0.78 -1.25
CA SER A 105 6.36 0.06 0.01
C SER A 105 6.73 -1.43 -0.07
N GLY A 106 6.89 -1.97 -1.29
CA GLY A 106 7.10 -3.39 -1.56
C GLY A 106 5.84 -4.25 -1.39
N MET A 107 4.65 -3.64 -1.27
CA MET A 107 3.40 -4.33 -0.95
C MET A 107 2.45 -4.53 -2.14
N ALA A 108 2.78 -4.01 -3.33
CA ALA A 108 1.91 -4.07 -4.51
C ALA A 108 1.40 -5.49 -4.85
N HIS A 109 2.22 -6.54 -4.65
CA HIS A 109 1.80 -7.94 -4.80
C HIS A 109 0.65 -8.32 -3.85
N ILE A 110 0.74 -7.92 -2.57
CA ILE A 110 -0.29 -8.17 -1.57
C ILE A 110 -1.52 -7.32 -1.86
N ASP A 111 -1.35 -6.05 -2.22
CA ASP A 111 -2.46 -5.16 -2.54
C ASP A 111 -3.26 -5.63 -3.77
N LEU A 112 -2.58 -6.11 -4.81
CA LEU A 112 -3.22 -6.71 -5.98
C LEU A 112 -3.93 -8.03 -5.62
N ALA A 113 -3.30 -8.89 -4.80
CA ALA A 113 -3.94 -10.12 -4.35
C ALA A 113 -5.22 -9.85 -3.53
N GLU A 114 -5.23 -8.83 -2.67
CA GLU A 114 -6.41 -8.41 -1.93
C GLU A 114 -7.56 -7.97 -2.85
N LEU A 115 -7.27 -7.22 -3.92
CA LEU A 115 -8.27 -6.83 -4.92
C LEU A 115 -8.85 -8.04 -5.65
N LEU A 116 -7.99 -8.96 -6.09
CA LEU A 116 -8.41 -10.18 -6.78
C LEU A 116 -9.29 -11.10 -5.91
N LEU A 117 -9.04 -11.10 -4.60
CA LEU A 117 -9.84 -11.87 -3.63
C LEU A 117 -11.20 -11.23 -3.30
N ALA A 118 -11.43 -9.96 -3.66
CA ALA A 118 -12.70 -9.28 -3.40
C ALA A 118 -13.85 -9.81 -4.29
N THR A 119 -13.55 -10.33 -5.48
CA THR A 119 -14.52 -11.00 -6.36
C THR A 119 -13.88 -12.26 -6.95
N PRO A 120 -13.82 -13.35 -6.18
CA PRO A 120 -12.98 -14.49 -6.53
C PRO A 120 -13.58 -15.29 -7.69
N GLY A 121 -12.75 -15.50 -8.72
CA GLY A 121 -12.90 -16.54 -9.73
C GLY A 121 -11.65 -17.43 -9.76
N GLU A 122 -11.73 -18.61 -10.39
CA GLU A 122 -10.62 -19.58 -10.39
C GLU A 122 -9.28 -18.97 -10.86
N SER A 123 -9.31 -18.18 -11.94
CA SER A 123 -8.14 -17.44 -12.44
C SER A 123 -7.62 -16.42 -11.43
N ALA A 124 -8.52 -15.69 -10.75
CA ALA A 124 -8.14 -14.69 -9.76
C ALA A 124 -7.50 -15.33 -8.51
N LEU A 125 -8.00 -16.50 -8.08
CA LEU A 125 -7.41 -17.27 -6.98
C LEU A 125 -6.01 -17.80 -7.34
N ALA A 126 -5.83 -18.31 -8.56
CA ALA A 126 -4.54 -18.79 -9.04
C ALA A 126 -3.52 -17.65 -9.10
N GLU A 127 -3.94 -16.49 -9.61
CA GLU A 127 -3.08 -15.30 -9.67
C GLU A 127 -2.75 -14.74 -8.29
N ALA A 128 -3.74 -14.56 -7.41
CA ALA A 128 -3.51 -14.11 -6.04
C ALA A 128 -2.50 -15.01 -5.30
N ARG A 129 -2.58 -16.33 -5.52
CA ARG A 129 -1.61 -17.29 -4.99
C ARG A 129 -0.20 -17.04 -5.52
N ALA A 130 -0.06 -16.81 -6.83
CA ALA A 130 1.24 -16.54 -7.44
C ALA A 130 1.86 -15.24 -6.91
N LEU A 131 1.08 -14.17 -6.79
CA LEU A 131 1.51 -12.88 -6.25
C LEU A 131 1.99 -13.01 -4.80
N LEU A 132 1.23 -13.71 -3.96
CA LEU A 132 1.60 -13.93 -2.55
C LEU A 132 2.85 -14.82 -2.42
N ASN A 133 3.03 -15.81 -3.29
CA ASN A 133 4.24 -16.63 -3.30
C ASN A 133 5.47 -15.82 -3.72
N ALA A 134 5.35 -14.97 -4.74
CA ALA A 134 6.43 -14.09 -5.19
C ALA A 134 6.88 -13.14 -4.07
N TRP A 135 5.92 -12.47 -3.42
CA TRP A 135 6.21 -11.57 -2.30
C TRP A 135 6.96 -12.26 -1.15
N TRP A 136 6.54 -13.48 -0.80
CA TRP A 136 7.17 -14.25 0.28
C TRP A 136 8.58 -14.73 -0.07
N ALA A 137 8.79 -15.20 -1.29
CA ALA A 137 10.08 -15.71 -1.74
C ALA A 137 11.19 -14.66 -1.65
N GLU A 138 10.83 -13.40 -1.87
CA GLU A 138 11.77 -12.27 -1.83
C GLU A 138 11.93 -11.66 -0.43
N GLN A 139 11.14 -12.09 0.56
CA GLN A 139 11.19 -11.61 1.94
C GLN A 139 11.19 -10.08 2.06
N ARG A 140 10.34 -9.41 1.26
CA ARG A 140 10.44 -7.97 0.97
C ARG A 140 10.33 -7.03 2.18
N SER A 141 9.85 -7.50 3.33
CA SER A 141 9.67 -6.64 4.51
C SER A 141 10.02 -7.32 5.84
N PRO A 142 10.83 -6.67 6.69
CA PRO A 142 11.08 -7.13 8.06
C PRO A 142 9.92 -6.79 9.02
N PHE A 143 8.91 -6.04 8.58
CA PHE A 143 7.89 -5.47 9.46
C PHE A 143 6.79 -6.49 9.83
N PRO A 144 6.44 -6.60 11.13
CA PRO A 144 5.26 -7.31 11.58
C PRO A 144 3.98 -6.96 10.81
N ALA A 145 3.74 -5.68 10.53
CA ALA A 145 2.58 -5.22 9.76
C ALA A 145 2.47 -5.87 8.38
N SER A 146 3.58 -5.97 7.65
CA SER A 146 3.61 -6.59 6.33
C SER A 146 3.34 -8.08 6.39
N ARG A 147 3.93 -8.78 7.38
CA ARG A 147 3.69 -10.21 7.62
C ARG A 147 2.26 -10.49 8.04
N TYR A 148 1.70 -9.64 8.90
CA TYR A 148 0.30 -9.71 9.31
C TYR A 148 -0.63 -9.65 8.10
N ARG A 149 -0.52 -8.59 7.27
CA ARG A 149 -1.31 -8.43 6.04
C ARG A 149 -1.14 -9.62 5.09
N TYR A 150 0.09 -10.10 4.93
CA TYR A 150 0.40 -11.28 4.14
C TYR A 150 -0.39 -12.52 4.61
N PHE A 151 -0.32 -12.84 5.91
CA PHE A 151 -0.99 -14.02 6.45
C PHE A 151 -2.52 -13.90 6.41
N VAL A 152 -3.07 -12.71 6.66
CA VAL A 152 -4.51 -12.44 6.49
C VAL A 152 -4.94 -12.65 5.04
N CYS A 153 -4.16 -12.16 4.06
CA CYS A 153 -4.48 -12.34 2.64
C CYS A 153 -4.38 -13.81 2.22
N ARG A 154 -3.34 -14.53 2.67
CA ARG A 154 -3.19 -15.98 2.46
C ARG A 154 -4.32 -16.78 3.10
N LEU A 155 -4.78 -16.39 4.29
CA LEU A 155 -5.93 -16.99 4.97
C LEU A 155 -7.19 -16.85 4.12
N LYS A 156 -7.49 -15.64 3.65
CA LYS A 156 -8.64 -15.38 2.77
C LYS A 156 -8.58 -16.24 1.50
N LEU A 157 -7.41 -16.38 0.89
CA LEU A 157 -7.19 -17.28 -0.25
C LEU A 157 -7.43 -18.76 0.11
N ALA A 158 -6.96 -19.23 1.26
CA ALA A 158 -7.17 -20.61 1.72
C ALA A 158 -8.66 -20.91 1.93
N ILE A 159 -9.38 -19.98 2.57
CA ILE A 159 -10.84 -20.06 2.77
C ILE A 159 -11.56 -20.13 1.43
N ALA A 160 -11.24 -19.23 0.51
CA ALA A 160 -11.84 -19.19 -0.82
C ALA A 160 -11.54 -20.46 -1.65
N SER A 161 -10.45 -21.16 -1.34
CA SER A 161 -10.06 -22.41 -1.99
C SER A 161 -10.58 -23.66 -1.27
N GLY A 162 -11.30 -23.52 -0.14
CA GLY A 162 -11.78 -24.64 0.69
C GLY A 162 -10.68 -25.35 1.50
N ASP A 163 -9.49 -24.77 1.60
CA ASP A 163 -8.36 -25.35 2.36
C ASP A 163 -8.43 -24.91 3.82
N HIS A 164 -9.33 -25.54 4.57
CA HIS A 164 -9.56 -25.23 5.97
C HIS A 164 -8.37 -25.54 6.87
N LEU A 165 -7.53 -26.54 6.53
CA LEU A 165 -6.35 -26.85 7.33
C LEU A 165 -5.32 -25.72 7.22
N ALA A 166 -5.00 -25.30 5.99
CA ALA A 166 -4.11 -24.15 5.79
C ALA A 166 -4.69 -22.87 6.40
N ALA A 167 -6.01 -22.67 6.34
CA ALA A 167 -6.66 -21.53 6.95
C ALA A 167 -6.37 -21.44 8.46
N ARG A 168 -6.43 -22.55 9.21
CA ARG A 168 -6.13 -22.54 10.66
C ARG A 168 -4.69 -22.12 10.93
N ASP A 169 -3.74 -22.71 10.22
CA ASP A 169 -2.31 -22.40 10.40
C ASP A 169 -1.98 -20.95 10.02
N LEU A 170 -2.63 -20.42 8.98
CA LEU A 170 -2.46 -19.04 8.54
C LEU A 170 -3.08 -18.04 9.52
N ALA A 171 -4.21 -18.38 10.13
CA ALA A 171 -4.82 -17.56 11.18
C ALA A 171 -3.92 -17.46 12.42
N ALA A 172 -3.32 -18.58 12.84
CA ALA A 172 -2.36 -18.59 13.94
C ALA A 172 -1.12 -17.72 13.64
N GLN A 173 -0.57 -17.81 12.44
CA GLN A 173 0.56 -16.98 12.00
C GLN A 173 0.19 -15.48 11.90
N ALA A 174 -1.03 -15.15 11.50
CA ALA A 174 -1.52 -13.79 11.52
C ALA A 174 -1.59 -13.25 12.96
N LEU A 175 -2.15 -14.01 13.91
CA LEU A 175 -2.19 -13.61 15.33
C LEU A 175 -0.77 -13.42 15.91
N GLU A 176 0.17 -14.30 15.58
CA GLU A 176 1.57 -14.16 15.99
C GLU A 176 2.18 -12.86 15.44
N ALA A 177 1.97 -12.58 14.14
CA ALA A 177 2.46 -11.34 13.53
C ALA A 177 1.79 -10.10 14.12
N ALA A 178 0.52 -10.18 14.52
CA ALA A 178 -0.20 -9.10 15.20
C ALA A 178 0.39 -8.78 16.57
N GLY A 179 0.79 -9.81 17.33
CA GLY A 179 1.40 -9.67 18.65
C GLY A 179 2.91 -9.40 18.64
N ALA A 180 3.56 -9.40 17.47
CA ALA A 180 5.00 -9.25 17.36
C ALA A 180 5.48 -7.83 17.67
N GLN A 181 6.68 -7.73 18.26
CA GLN A 181 7.33 -6.45 18.55
C GLN A 181 8.09 -5.94 17.32
N SER A 182 8.39 -4.63 17.32
CA SER A 182 9.19 -4.03 16.27
C SER A 182 10.60 -4.65 16.24
N PRO A 183 11.14 -4.98 15.04
CA PRO A 183 12.50 -5.48 14.91
C PRO A 183 13.56 -4.41 15.27
N PHE A 184 13.15 -3.15 15.41
CA PHE A 184 14.05 -2.04 15.68
C PHE A 184 14.04 -1.62 17.15
N ALA A 185 15.07 -2.03 17.89
CA ALA A 185 15.20 -1.79 19.33
C ALA A 185 15.06 -0.31 19.76
N ARG A 186 15.46 0.62 18.89
CA ARG A 186 15.40 2.08 19.11
C ARG A 186 14.13 2.74 18.57
N HIS A 187 13.32 2.00 17.81
CA HIS A 187 12.10 2.48 17.16
C HIS A 187 10.96 1.49 17.39
N ARG A 188 10.63 1.28 18.67
CA ARG A 188 9.76 0.19 19.14
C ARG A 188 8.33 0.20 18.58
N ASN A 189 7.89 1.33 18.03
CA ASN A 189 6.55 1.52 17.50
C ASN A 189 6.49 1.42 15.97
N VAL A 190 7.63 1.20 15.29
CA VAL A 190 7.67 1.21 13.82
C VAL A 190 7.37 -0.19 13.27
N GLY A 191 6.47 -0.24 12.28
CA GLY A 191 6.15 -1.43 11.51
C GLY A 191 5.31 -2.46 12.26
N LEU A 192 4.65 -2.07 13.35
CA LEU A 192 3.72 -2.92 14.09
C LEU A 192 2.42 -3.09 13.29
N ALA A 193 1.84 -4.28 13.40
CA ALA A 193 0.50 -4.51 12.85
C ALA A 193 -0.55 -3.77 13.69
N HIS A 194 -1.56 -3.24 13.01
CA HIS A 194 -2.74 -2.66 13.64
C HIS A 194 -3.95 -3.48 13.18
N ALA A 195 -4.33 -4.45 14.02
CA ALA A 195 -5.49 -5.30 13.80
C ALA A 195 -6.65 -4.78 14.65
N GLU A 196 -7.83 -4.67 14.06
CA GLU A 196 -9.05 -4.31 14.77
C GLU A 196 -9.56 -5.49 15.62
N ALA A 197 -10.33 -5.21 16.66
CA ALA A 197 -10.78 -6.23 17.61
C ALA A 197 -11.65 -7.32 16.97
N ASP A 198 -12.46 -6.96 15.98
CA ASP A 198 -13.29 -7.87 15.20
C ASP A 198 -12.45 -8.79 14.30
N GLU A 199 -11.39 -8.26 13.67
CA GLU A 199 -10.47 -9.05 12.86
C GLU A 199 -9.68 -10.04 13.73
N LEU A 200 -9.24 -9.63 14.93
CA LEU A 200 -8.61 -10.53 15.89
C LEU A 200 -9.56 -11.66 16.33
N GLN A 201 -10.80 -11.32 16.66
CA GLN A 201 -11.81 -12.32 17.03
C GLN A 201 -12.10 -13.30 15.87
N TRP A 202 -12.16 -12.80 14.63
CA TRP A 202 -12.31 -13.63 13.44
C TRP A 202 -11.14 -14.61 13.28
N LEU A 203 -9.91 -14.15 13.46
CA LEU A 203 -8.71 -15.01 13.42
C LEU A 203 -8.73 -16.07 14.53
N GLU A 204 -9.11 -15.69 15.75
CA GLU A 204 -9.24 -16.63 16.88
C GLU A 204 -10.26 -17.75 16.60
N GLY A 205 -11.38 -17.42 15.95
CA GLY A 205 -12.39 -18.41 15.56
C GLY A 205 -11.90 -19.44 14.55
N TRP A 206 -10.88 -19.10 13.74
CA TRP A 206 -10.21 -20.08 12.87
C TRP A 206 -9.24 -20.97 13.65
N VAL A 207 -8.51 -20.43 14.62
CA VAL A 207 -7.55 -21.21 15.41
C VAL A 207 -8.26 -22.19 16.36
N ASN A 208 -9.35 -21.75 16.99
CA ASN A 208 -10.12 -22.54 17.96
C ASN A 208 -11.56 -22.76 17.47
N PRO A 209 -11.76 -23.62 16.44
CA PRO A 209 -13.10 -23.92 15.95
C PRO A 209 -13.89 -24.66 17.04
N ALA A 210 -15.13 -24.20 17.28
CA ALA A 210 -16.07 -24.81 18.23
C ALA A 210 -16.44 -26.26 17.85
#